data_AF-A0A9D1N0B2-F1
#
_entry.id   AF-A0A9D1N0B2-F1
#
_cell.length_a   1.000
_cell.length_b   1.000
_cell.length_c   1.000
_cell.angle_alpha   90.00
_cell.angle_beta   90.00
_cell.angle_gamma   90.00
#
_symmetry.space_group_name_H-M   'P 1'
#
loop_
_entity.id
_entity.type
_entity.pdbx_description
1 polymer ?
#
loop_
_entity_poly.entity_id
_entity_poly.type
_entity_poly.pdbx_seq_one_letter_code
_entity_poly.pdbx_strand_id
1 'polypeptide(L)'
;MFKKLKKFFYKNILKRTYYRSGHCIGCGECCRQIYVRHVKNVVQTEEEFQKLRLLHPFYTYLKIVGKDDIGLIFECQNLDKETNRCKIHKKRPGICRRYPVEAIFMMGGELGKKCGYKFTPIESFDEVFNNLNK
;
A
#
# COMPACT_ATOMS: atom_id res chain seq x y z
N MET A 1 22.60 9.28 -19.91
CA MET A 1 23.03 9.96 -18.67
C MET A 1 21.91 10.05 -17.62
N PHE A 2 20.74 10.63 -17.95
CA PHE A 2 19.61 10.81 -17.02
C PHE A 2 19.08 9.55 -16.33
N LYS A 3 18.98 8.40 -17.02
CA LYS A 3 18.50 7.15 -16.42
C LYS A 3 19.42 6.64 -15.30
N LYS A 4 20.75 6.73 -15.50
CA LYS A 4 21.74 6.33 -14.48
C LYS A 4 21.68 7.25 -13.25
N LEU A 5 21.55 8.56 -13.46
CA LEU A 5 21.40 9.52 -12.37
C LEU A 5 20.10 9.31 -11.58
N LYS A 6 18.97 9.10 -12.29
CA LYS A 6 17.68 8.76 -11.66
C LYS A 6 17.79 7.48 -10.82
N LYS A 7 18.40 6.43 -11.37
CA LYS A 7 18.65 5.16 -10.68
C LYS A 7 19.48 5.39 -9.41
N PHE A 8 20.60 6.10 -9.54
CA PHE A 8 21.46 6.43 -8.42
C PHE A 8 20.70 7.19 -7.32
N PHE A 9 19.92 8.21 -7.67
CA PHE A 9 19.19 9.01 -6.71
C PHE A 9 18.10 8.20 -5.99
N TYR A 10 17.25 7.48 -6.73
CA TYR A 10 16.18 6.68 -6.13
C TYR A 10 16.73 5.54 -5.26
N LYS A 11 17.76 4.84 -5.72
CA LYS A 11 18.36 3.72 -4.98
C LYS A 11 19.20 4.20 -3.79
N ASN A 12 20.17 5.07 -4.03
CA ASN A 12 21.21 5.36 -3.03
C ASN A 12 20.81 6.49 -2.07
N ILE A 13 20.05 7.48 -2.53
CA ILE A 13 19.61 8.62 -1.72
C ILE A 13 18.24 8.33 -1.09
N LEU A 14 17.23 8.00 -1.90
CA LEU A 14 15.87 7.77 -1.41
C LEU A 14 15.63 6.36 -0.85
N LYS A 15 16.62 5.46 -0.96
CA LYS A 15 16.55 4.06 -0.50
C LYS A 15 15.30 3.32 -0.99
N ARG A 16 14.94 3.53 -2.26
CA ARG A 16 13.80 2.89 -2.92
C ARG A 16 14.26 1.65 -3.67
N THR A 17 13.39 0.64 -3.72
CA THR A 17 13.62 -0.59 -4.48
C THR A 17 12.84 -0.58 -5.81
N TYR A 18 11.74 0.18 -5.86
CA TYR A 18 10.87 0.27 -7.03
C TYR A 18 10.62 1.71 -7.47
N TYR A 19 10.48 1.91 -8.78
CA TYR A 19 9.84 3.09 -9.33
C TYR A 19 8.33 2.96 -9.23
N ARG A 20 7.68 3.85 -8.49
CA ARG A 20 6.23 4.01 -8.50
C ARG A 20 5.81 4.92 -9.65
N SER A 21 4.94 4.44 -10.53
CA SER A 21 4.38 5.19 -11.65
C SER A 21 2.85 5.05 -11.71
N GLY A 22 2.20 5.86 -12.54
CA GLY A 22 0.74 5.89 -12.67
C GLY A 22 0.04 6.77 -11.63
N HIS A 23 -1.28 6.66 -11.54
CA HIS A 23 -2.11 7.46 -10.65
C HIS A 23 -3.37 6.70 -10.20
N CYS A 24 -4.02 7.20 -9.16
CA CYS A 24 -5.28 6.62 -8.69
C CYS A 24 -6.40 6.90 -9.69
N ILE A 25 -6.97 5.85 -10.28
CA ILE A 25 -8.11 5.94 -11.21
C ILE A 25 -9.47 5.77 -10.53
N GLY A 26 -9.51 5.75 -9.19
CA GLY A 26 -10.75 5.58 -8.44
C GLY A 26 -11.37 4.18 -8.53
N CYS A 27 -10.58 3.13 -8.76
CA CYS A 27 -11.07 1.76 -8.93
C CYS A 27 -11.61 1.07 -7.66
N GLY A 28 -11.44 1.67 -6.48
CA GLY A 28 -12.00 1.16 -5.22
C GLY A 28 -11.31 -0.07 -4.61
N GLU A 29 -10.42 -0.75 -5.34
CA GLU A 29 -9.77 -1.99 -4.87
C GLU A 29 -9.03 -1.84 -3.53
N CYS A 30 -8.33 -0.71 -3.34
CA CYS A 30 -7.60 -0.44 -2.09
C CYS A 30 -8.50 -0.23 -0.86
N CYS A 31 -9.81 -0.14 -1.05
CA CYS A 31 -10.77 0.03 0.04
C CYS A 31 -11.43 -1.28 0.49
N ARG A 32 -11.26 -2.39 -0.26
CA ARG A 32 -12.01 -3.65 -0.07
C ARG A 32 -11.42 -4.57 0.98
N GLN A 33 -10.11 -4.81 0.91
CA GLN A 33 -9.39 -5.69 1.82
C GLN A 33 -8.12 -4.97 2.27
N ILE A 34 -8.14 -4.53 3.52
CA ILE A 34 -7.08 -3.74 4.11
C ILE A 34 -6.54 -4.52 5.30
N TYR A 35 -5.24 -4.77 5.31
CA TYR A 35 -4.51 -5.15 6.51
C TYR A 35 -3.90 -3.89 7.11
N VAL A 36 -4.15 -3.66 8.41
CA VAL A 36 -3.53 -2.57 9.14
C VAL A 36 -2.26 -3.09 9.78
N ARG A 37 -1.11 -2.59 9.34
CA ARG A 37 0.18 -2.85 9.98
C ARG A 37 0.51 -1.71 10.94
N HIS A 38 0.61 -2.02 12.22
CA HIS A 38 1.03 -1.09 13.26
C HIS A 38 2.40 -1.49 13.81
N VAL A 39 3.36 -0.56 13.76
CA VAL A 39 4.78 -0.77 14.14
C VAL A 39 5.43 -1.90 13.32
N LYS A 40 5.39 -3.15 13.82
CA LYS A 40 6.00 -4.31 13.18
C LYS A 40 4.97 -5.37 12.75
N ASN A 41 3.77 -5.37 13.30
CA ASN A 41 2.81 -6.46 13.13
C ASN A 41 1.50 -5.98 12.50
N VAL A 42 0.81 -6.92 11.84
CA VAL A 42 -0.58 -6.72 11.42
C VAL A 42 -1.48 -6.85 12.64
N VAL A 43 -2.49 -6.00 12.73
CA VAL A 43 -3.46 -5.97 13.84
C VAL A 43 -4.18 -7.31 13.93
N GLN A 44 -4.15 -7.93 15.11
CA GLN A 44 -4.64 -9.31 15.31
C GLN A 44 -5.99 -9.40 16.01
N THR A 45 -6.30 -8.41 16.86
CA THR A 45 -7.49 -8.44 17.72
C THR A 45 -8.30 -7.16 17.61
N GLU A 46 -9.59 -7.26 17.88
CA GLU A 46 -10.45 -6.09 17.88
C GLU A 46 -10.05 -5.10 18.97
N GLU A 47 -9.62 -5.57 20.14
CA GLU A 47 -9.12 -4.72 21.23
C GLU A 47 -7.92 -3.86 20.79
N GLU A 48 -6.96 -4.46 20.07
CA GLU A 48 -5.83 -3.72 19.49
C GLU A 48 -6.33 -2.66 18.51
N PHE A 49 -7.28 -3.01 17.65
CA PHE A 49 -7.88 -2.07 16.72
C PHE A 49 -8.63 -0.92 17.43
N GLN A 50 -9.37 -1.20 18.51
CA GLN A 50 -10.06 -0.15 19.28
C GLN A 50 -9.07 0.86 19.86
N LYS A 51 -7.90 0.42 20.35
CA LYS A 51 -6.83 1.31 20.78
C LYS A 51 -6.31 2.17 19.63
N LEU A 52 -6.13 1.59 18.43
CA LEU A 52 -5.70 2.34 17.25
C LEU A 52 -6.71 3.40 16.81
N ARG A 53 -8.02 3.12 16.93
CA ARG A 53 -9.08 4.09 16.60
C ARG A 53 -8.96 5.41 17.37
N LEU A 54 -8.39 5.37 18.57
CA LEU A 54 -8.14 6.55 19.39
C LEU A 54 -6.94 7.38 18.91
N LEU A 55 -6.00 6.79 18.16
CA LEU A 55 -4.75 7.44 17.77
C LEU A 55 -4.89 8.31 16.50
N HIS A 56 -5.76 7.93 15.57
CA HIS A 56 -5.88 8.66 14.30
C HIS A 56 -7.26 8.49 13.64
N PRO A 57 -7.90 9.58 13.15
CA PRO A 57 -9.24 9.52 12.54
C PRO A 57 -9.38 8.55 11.37
N PHE A 58 -8.30 8.27 10.64
CA PHE A 58 -8.33 7.28 9.54
C PHE A 58 -8.90 5.93 9.97
N TYR A 59 -8.57 5.45 11.18
CA TYR A 59 -9.00 4.14 11.64
C TYR A 59 -10.52 4.10 11.89
N THR A 60 -11.18 5.23 12.13
CA THR A 60 -12.64 5.27 12.26
C THR A 60 -13.35 5.01 10.93
N TYR A 61 -12.66 5.11 9.80
CA TYR A 61 -13.20 4.75 8.48
C TYR A 61 -13.14 3.25 8.20
N LEU A 62 -12.47 2.46 9.03
CA LEU A 62 -12.30 1.03 8.80
C LEU A 62 -13.32 0.22 9.62
N LYS A 63 -13.88 -0.80 8.99
CA LYS A 63 -14.77 -1.79 9.59
C LYS A 63 -14.11 -3.16 9.49
N ILE A 64 -14.11 -3.93 10.58
CA ILE A 64 -13.65 -5.32 10.56
C ILE A 64 -14.65 -6.14 9.75
N VAL A 65 -14.18 -6.89 8.76
CA VAL A 65 -15.00 -7.75 7.90
C VAL A 65 -14.61 -9.22 7.98
N GLY A 66 -13.48 -9.54 8.60
CA GLY A 66 -13.03 -10.90 8.81
C GLY A 66 -11.68 -10.96 9.51
N LYS A 67 -11.16 -12.18 9.63
CA LYS A 67 -9.84 -12.48 10.17
C LYS A 67 -9.28 -13.70 9.44
N ASP A 68 -8.00 -13.68 9.14
CA ASP A 68 -7.25 -14.81 8.62
C ASP A 68 -5.95 -15.01 9.41
N ASP A 69 -5.07 -15.88 8.90
CA ASP A 69 -3.77 -16.19 9.51
C ASP A 69 -2.81 -14.99 9.52
N ILE A 70 -3.04 -13.98 8.66
CA ILE A 70 -2.25 -12.75 8.62
C ILE A 70 -2.75 -11.78 9.69
N GLY A 71 -4.07 -11.67 9.87
CA GLY A 71 -4.68 -10.88 10.93
C GLY A 71 -6.08 -10.40 10.60
N LEU A 72 -6.51 -9.30 11.21
CA LEU A 72 -7.81 -8.70 10.94
C LEU A 72 -7.86 -8.10 9.53
N ILE A 73 -8.96 -8.41 8.83
CA ILE A 73 -9.27 -7.88 7.51
C ILE A 73 -10.26 -6.74 7.70
N PHE A 74 -9.92 -5.59 7.13
CA PHE A 74 -10.74 -4.39 7.20
C PHE A 74 -11.27 -3.98 5.85
N GLU A 75 -12.43 -3.35 5.86
CA GLU A 75 -12.99 -2.63 4.72
C GLU A 75 -13.16 -1.14 5.07
N CYS A 76 -12.90 -0.26 4.11
CA CYS A 76 -13.16 1.17 4.27
C CYS A 76 -14.65 1.48 4.06
N GLN A 77 -15.29 2.03 5.08
CA GLN A 77 -16.70 2.46 5.09
C GLN A 77 -16.99 3.61 4.10
N ASN A 78 -15.95 4.25 3.55
CA ASN A 78 -16.07 5.25 2.50
C ASN A 78 -16.08 4.67 1.09
N LEU A 79 -16.01 3.35 0.92
CA LEU A 79 -16.28 2.70 -0.35
C LEU A 79 -17.78 2.74 -0.63
N ASP A 80 -18.14 3.29 -1.79
CA ASP A 80 -19.47 3.15 -2.36
C ASP A 80 -19.56 1.78 -3.03
N LYS A 81 -20.53 0.97 -2.59
CA LYS A 81 -20.71 -0.42 -3.06
C LYS A 81 -21.30 -0.49 -4.47
N GLU A 82 -22.07 0.52 -4.87
CA GLU A 82 -22.73 0.57 -6.18
C GLU A 82 -21.76 1.05 -7.25
N THR A 83 -21.07 2.16 -6.98
CA THR A 83 -20.15 2.75 -7.97
C THR A 83 -18.73 2.18 -7.88
N ASN A 84 -18.41 1.46 -6.80
CA ASN A 84 -17.07 0.99 -6.45
C ASN A 84 -16.04 2.14 -6.33
N ARG A 85 -16.49 3.34 -5.96
CA ARG A 85 -15.64 4.54 -5.81
C ARG A 85 -15.57 4.99 -4.36
N CYS A 86 -14.54 5.78 -4.05
CA CYS A 86 -14.41 6.38 -2.73
C CYS A 86 -15.29 7.63 -2.60
N LYS A 87 -16.26 7.62 -1.69
CA LYS A 87 -17.18 8.74 -1.41
C LYS A 87 -16.46 10.04 -1.04
N ILE A 88 -15.31 9.93 -0.36
CA ILE A 88 -14.52 11.08 0.09
C ILE A 88 -13.23 11.27 -0.74
N HIS A 89 -13.18 10.81 -2.00
CA HIS A 89 -11.93 10.75 -2.76
C HIS A 89 -11.11 12.05 -2.73
N LYS A 90 -11.75 13.22 -2.90
CA LYS A 90 -11.06 14.53 -2.85
C LYS A 90 -10.51 14.87 -1.46
N LYS A 91 -11.23 14.49 -0.39
CA LYS A 91 -10.87 14.72 1.02
C LYS A 91 -10.14 13.54 1.67
N ARG A 92 -9.74 12.53 0.88
CA ARG A 92 -9.13 11.29 1.39
C ARG A 92 -7.87 11.57 2.23
N PRO A 93 -7.62 10.80 3.31
CA PRO A 93 -6.51 11.05 4.20
C PRO A 93 -5.16 10.78 3.52
N GLY A 94 -4.08 11.28 4.13
CA GLY A 94 -2.72 11.21 3.58
C GLY A 94 -2.25 9.79 3.28
N ILE A 95 -2.67 8.79 4.05
CA ILE A 95 -2.37 7.38 3.77
C ILE A 95 -2.96 6.92 2.43
N CYS A 96 -4.21 7.30 2.13
CA CYS A 96 -4.86 6.99 0.85
C CYS A 96 -4.24 7.76 -0.32
N ARG A 97 -3.71 8.98 -0.09
CA ARG A 97 -3.01 9.76 -1.14
C ARG A 97 -1.65 9.16 -1.49
N ARG A 98 -0.96 8.59 -0.50
CA ARG A 98 0.35 7.96 -0.68
C ARG A 98 0.25 6.51 -1.17
N TYR A 99 -0.92 5.88 -1.06
CA TYR A 99 -1.14 4.55 -1.59
C TYR A 99 -0.84 4.48 -3.10
N PRO A 100 -0.22 3.39 -3.59
CA PRO A 100 0.40 2.30 -2.83
C PRO A 100 1.82 2.64 -2.36
N VAL A 101 2.27 1.99 -1.29
CA VAL A 101 3.64 2.08 -0.76
C VAL A 101 4.38 0.75 -0.97
N GLU A 102 5.70 0.79 -1.15
CA GLU A 102 6.53 -0.40 -1.42
C GLU A 102 6.44 -1.50 -0.35
N ALA A 103 6.10 -1.12 0.89
CA ALA A 103 5.91 -2.07 1.99
C ALA A 103 4.81 -3.13 1.71
N ILE A 104 3.92 -2.92 0.73
CA ILE A 104 2.94 -3.93 0.32
C ILE A 104 3.63 -5.21 -0.19
N PHE A 105 4.74 -5.08 -0.91
CA PHE A 105 5.48 -6.23 -1.45
C PHE A 105 6.25 -6.99 -0.37
N MET A 106 6.68 -6.30 0.68
CA MET A 106 7.29 -6.94 1.84
C MET A 106 6.30 -7.84 2.61
N MET A 107 5.00 -7.62 2.42
CA MET A 107 3.93 -8.43 3.01
C MET A 107 3.40 -9.50 2.05
N GLY A 108 4.07 -9.73 0.90
CA GLY A 108 3.58 -10.63 -0.15
C GLY A 108 2.32 -10.15 -0.87
N GLY A 109 1.93 -8.88 -0.67
CA GLY A 109 0.73 -8.31 -1.28
C GLY A 109 0.95 -7.89 -2.73
N GLU A 110 -0.12 -7.98 -3.51
CA GLU A 110 -0.18 -7.49 -4.88
C GLU A 110 -1.05 -6.24 -5.01
N LEU A 111 -0.85 -5.47 -6.09
CA LEU A 111 -1.81 -4.42 -6.45
C LEU A 111 -3.04 -5.06 -7.07
N GLY A 112 -4.23 -4.57 -6.68
CA GLY A 112 -5.48 -5.02 -7.31
C GLY A 112 -5.41 -4.89 -8.84
N LYS A 113 -6.01 -5.84 -9.55
CA LYS A 113 -5.91 -5.97 -11.02
C LYS A 113 -6.26 -4.71 -11.80
N LYS A 114 -7.16 -3.87 -11.26
CA LYS A 114 -7.61 -2.60 -11.85
C LYS A 114 -6.88 -1.37 -11.28
N CYS A 115 -5.78 -1.54 -10.56
CA CYS A 115 -5.04 -0.42 -9.99
C CYS A 115 -4.33 0.37 -11.10
N GLY A 116 -4.48 1.69 -11.09
CA GLY A 116 -3.78 2.58 -12.03
C GLY A 116 -2.31 2.84 -11.70
N TYR A 117 -1.82 2.34 -10.56
CA TYR A 117 -0.41 2.41 -10.19
C TYR A 117 0.36 1.18 -10.66
N LYS A 118 1.64 1.37 -10.95
CA LYS A 118 2.59 0.30 -11.27
C LYS A 118 3.89 0.48 -10.49
N PHE A 119 4.51 -0.62 -10.11
CA PHE A 119 5.87 -0.65 -9.58
C PHE A 119 6.78 -1.40 -10.53
N THR A 120 7.91 -0.79 -10.85
CA THR A 120 8.94 -1.40 -11.69
C THR A 120 10.23 -1.45 -10.88
N PRO A 121 10.90 -2.61 -10.77
CA PRO A 121 12.18 -2.72 -10.07
C PRO A 121 13.17 -1.67 -10.57
N ILE A 122 13.87 -1.01 -9.65
CA ILE A 122 14.93 -0.05 -9.99
C ILE A 122 16.16 -0.77 -10.56
N GLU A 123 16.42 -1.95 -10.03
CA GLU A 123 17.40 -2.91 -10.53
C GLU A 123 16.68 -4.12 -11.11
N SER A 124 17.09 -4.56 -12.29
CA SER A 124 16.54 -5.80 -12.85
C SER A 124 17.07 -7.01 -12.08
N PHE A 125 16.37 -8.14 -12.19
CA PHE A 125 16.84 -9.39 -11.63
C PHE A 125 18.25 -9.74 -12.14
N ASP A 126 18.50 -9.62 -13.45
CA ASP A 126 19.80 -9.92 -14.05
C ASP A 126 20.93 -9.04 -13.49
N GLU A 127 20.65 -7.75 -13.23
CA GLU A 127 21.64 -6.85 -12.63
C GLU A 127 21.98 -7.29 -11.20
N VAL A 128 20.98 -7.64 -10.40
CA VAL A 128 21.20 -8.13 -9.04
C VAL A 128 21.95 -9.46 -9.06
N PHE A 129 21.53 -10.41 -9.90
CA PHE A 129 22.14 -11.73 -10.03
C PHE A 129 23.62 -11.64 -10.46
N ASN A 130 23.91 -10.83 -11.48
CA ASN A 130 25.29 -10.65 -11.96
C ASN A 130 26.19 -9.93 -10.94
N ASN A 131 25.65 -9.11 -10.04
CA ASN A 131 26.43 -8.46 -8.99
C ASN A 131 26.74 -9.41 -7.82
N LEU A 132 25.91 -10.44 -7.59
CA LEU A 132 26.15 -11.44 -6.55
C LEU A 132 27.19 -12.50 -6.96
N ASN A 133 27.34 -12.74 -8.27
CA ASN A 133 28.28 -13.72 -8.83
C ASN A 133 29.66 -13.12 -9.20
N LYS A 134 29.93 -11.88 -8.80
CA LYS A 134 31.24 -11.20 -8.95
C LYS A 134 31.96 -11.19 -7.61
#